data_AF-A0A955ZXF4-F1
#
_entry.id   AF-A0A955ZXF4-F1
#
_cell.length_a   1.000
_cell.length_b   1.000
_cell.length_c   1.000
_cell.angle_alpha   90.00
_cell.angle_beta   90.00
_cell.angle_gamma   90.00
#
_symmetry.space_group_name_H-M   'P 1'
#
loop_
_entity.id
_entity.type
_entity.pdbx_description
1 polymer ?
#
loop_
_entity_poly.entity_id
_entity_poly.type
_entity_poly.pdbx_seq_one_letter_code
_entity_poly.pdbx_strand_id
1 'polypeptide(L)' 'MIVTCEECSTSFQLDEARIPTSGARVRCSRCKHAFFLPHPSAGESRALHDIAEQAAADAAPGVPRAATDLASS' A
#
# COMPACT_ATOMS: atom_id res chain seq x y z
N MET A 1 -16.06 -9.90 -0.58
CA MET A 1 -16.04 -9.26 -1.92
C MET A 1 -16.29 -10.26 -3.08
N ILE A 2 -16.73 -9.80 -4.26
CA ILE A 2 -16.79 -10.60 -5.51
C ILE A 2 -15.58 -10.24 -6.38
N VAL A 3 -14.90 -11.26 -6.92
CA VAL A 3 -13.72 -11.13 -7.78
C VAL A 3 -13.96 -11.79 -9.12
N THR A 4 -13.50 -11.17 -10.20
CA THR A 4 -13.53 -11.72 -11.56
C THR A 4 -12.11 -12.12 -12.00
N CYS A 5 -11.95 -13.33 -12.52
CA CYS A 5 -10.66 -13.78 -13.07
C CYS A 5 -10.42 -13.18 -14.46
N GLU A 6 -9.25 -12.58 -14.68
CA GLU A 6 -8.87 -12.00 -15.98
C GLU A 6 -8.69 -13.02 -17.11
N GLU A 7 -8.30 -14.25 -16.78
CA GLU A 7 -8.05 -15.30 -17.80
C GLU A 7 -9.33 -15.99 -18.29
N CYS A 8 -10.26 -16.29 -17.38
CA CYS A 8 -11.44 -17.10 -17.69
C CYS A 8 -12.78 -16.39 -17.47
N SER A 9 -12.74 -15.11 -17.07
CA SER A 9 -13.92 -14.27 -16.80
C SER A 9 -14.91 -14.87 -15.78
N THR A 10 -14.47 -15.82 -14.95
CA THR A 10 -15.31 -16.39 -13.90
C THR A 10 -15.37 -15.45 -12.71
N SER A 11 -16.57 -15.22 -12.18
CA SER A 11 -16.78 -14.51 -10.92
C SER A 11 -16.84 -15.50 -9.75
N PHE A 12 -16.23 -15.13 -8.62
CA PHE A 12 -16.26 -15.92 -7.40
C PHE A 12 -16.25 -15.02 -6.17
N GLN A 13 -16.85 -15.50 -5.08
CA GLN A 13 -16.84 -14.82 -3.79
C GLN A 13 -15.54 -15.10 -3.05
N LEU A 14 -14.95 -14.06 -2.49
CA LEU A 14 -13.72 -14.13 -1.71
C LEU A 14 -13.94 -13.42 -0.37
N ASP A 15 -13.51 -14.09 0.70
CA ASP A 15 -13.48 -13.54 2.05
C ASP A 15 -12.49 -12.37 2.12
N GLU A 16 -13.02 -11.16 2.21
CA GLU A 16 -12.24 -9.93 2.36
C GLU A 16 -11.43 -9.91 3.67
N ALA A 17 -11.93 -10.57 4.72
CA ALA A 17 -11.23 -10.71 6.00
C ALA A 17 -9.88 -11.46 5.89
N ARG A 18 -9.64 -12.17 4.76
CA ARG A 18 -8.37 -12.86 4.47
C ARG A 18 -7.45 -12.04 3.57
N ILE A 19 -7.89 -10.88 3.08
CA ILE A 19 -7.09 -10.01 2.23
C ILE A 19 -6.49 -8.92 3.13
N PRO A 20 -5.16 -8.90 3.33
CA PRO A 20 -4.53 -7.85 4.10
C PRO A 20 -4.61 -6.51 3.35
N THR A 21 -4.45 -5.41 4.07
CA THR A 21 -4.53 -4.05 3.51
C THR A 21 -3.55 -3.80 2.36
N SER A 22 -2.43 -4.54 2.32
CA SER A 22 -1.46 -4.49 1.22
C SER A 22 -1.94 -5.16 -0.07
N GLY A 23 -3.05 -5.91 -0.05
CA GLY A 23 -3.49 -6.77 -1.15
C GLY A 23 -3.04 -8.23 -0.98
N ALA A 24 -3.67 -9.15 -1.73
CA ALA A 24 -3.41 -10.59 -1.66
C ALA A 24 -3.12 -11.19 -3.03
N ARG A 25 -2.25 -12.20 -3.06
CA ARG A 25 -2.08 -13.06 -4.23
C ARG A 25 -3.16 -14.15 -4.18
N VAL A 26 -4.03 -14.18 -5.18
CA VAL A 26 -5.15 -15.11 -5.25
C VAL A 26 -4.98 -16.07 -6.41
N ARG A 27 -5.58 -17.24 -6.27
CA ARG A 27 -5.60 -18.27 -7.32
C ARG A 27 -7.03 -18.57 -7.73
N CYS A 28 -7.31 -18.50 -9.02
CA CYS A 28 -8.60 -18.88 -9.56
C CYS A 28 -8.85 -20.39 -9.36
N SER A 29 -9.98 -20.75 -8.76
CA SER A 29 -10.38 -22.15 -8.57
C SER A 29 -10.73 -22.88 -9.88
N ARG A 30 -11.01 -22.14 -10.96
CA ARG A 30 -11.42 -22.68 -12.26
C ARG A 30 -10.22 -22.94 -13.18
N CYS A 31 -9.46 -21.90 -13.52
CA CYS A 31 -8.32 -22.02 -14.44
C CYS A 31 -6.96 -22.12 -13.75
N LYS A 32 -6.90 -22.03 -12.42
CA LYS A 32 -5.66 -22.05 -11.61
C LYS A 32 -4.70 -20.88 -11.86
N HIS A 33 -5.11 -19.87 -12.65
CA HIS A 33 -4.37 -18.63 -12.82
C HIS A 33 -4.20 -17.89 -11.48
N ALA A 34 -3.00 -17.40 -11.21
CA ALA A 34 -2.67 -16.68 -9.99
C ALA A 34 -2.39 -15.21 -10.31
N PHE A 35 -3.16 -14.32 -9.69
CA PHE A 35 -3.10 -12.88 -9.93
C PHE A 35 -3.10 -12.12 -8.60
N PHE A 36 -2.71 -10.84 -8.65
CA PHE A 36 -2.67 -9.99 -7.47
C PHE A 36 -3.95 -9.18 -7.36
N LEU A 37 -4.62 -9.27 -6.21
CA LEU A 37 -5.77 -8.45 -5.88
C LEU A 37 -5.37 -7.34 -4.91
N PRO A 38 -5.43 -6.07 -5.31
CA PRO A 38 -5.30 -4.97 -4.37
C PRO A 38 -6.51 -4.94 -3.42
N HIS A 39 -6.27 -4.66 -2.13
CA HIS A 39 -7.35 -4.36 -1.20
C HIS A 39 -7.97 -3.01 -1.57
N PRO A 40 -9.30 -2.81 -1.47
CA PRO A 40 -9.93 -1.53 -1.79
C PRO A 40 -9.33 -0.34 -1.02
N SER A 41 -8.94 -0.56 0.25
CA SER A 41 -8.26 0.45 1.08
C SER A 41 -6.76 0.65 0.77
N ALA A 42 -6.14 -0.18 -0.08
CA ALA A 42 -4.74 -0.01 -0.47
C ALA A 42 -4.52 1.30 -1.25
N GLY A 43 -5.55 1.78 -1.95
CA GLY A 43 -5.53 3.08 -2.63
C GLY A 43 -5.41 4.26 -1.65
N GLU A 44 -6.03 4.15 -0.47
CA GLU A 44 -6.00 5.17 0.58
C GLU A 44 -4.61 5.26 1.23
N SER A 45 -3.92 4.13 1.41
CA SER A 45 -2.55 4.11 1.91
C SER A 45 -1.54 4.72 0.93
N ARG A 46 -1.72 4.51 -0.39
CA ARG A 46 -0.82 5.12 -1.38
C ARG A 46 -1.07 6.62 -1.53
N ALA A 47 -2.33 7.04 -1.49
CA ALA A 47 -2.67 8.46 -1.42
C ALA A 47 -2.04 9.10 -0.18
N LEU A 48 -2.22 8.53 1.02
CA LEU A 48 -1.66 9.04 2.27
C LEU A 48 -0.12 9.11 2.27
N HIS A 49 0.56 8.15 1.66
CA HIS A 49 2.01 8.16 1.53
C HIS A 49 2.48 9.29 0.59
N ASP A 50 1.79 9.51 -0.53
CA ASP A 50 2.12 10.56 -1.51
C ASP A 50 1.98 11.96 -0.90
N ILE A 51 0.90 12.23 -0.16
CA ILE A 51 0.72 13.49 0.58
C ILE A 51 1.76 13.67 1.70
N ALA A 52 2.13 12.60 2.41
CA ALA A 52 3.15 12.67 3.45
C ALA A 52 4.54 12.96 2.87
N GLU A 53 4.88 12.34 1.75
CA GLU A 53 6.14 12.57 1.04
C GLU A 53 6.19 13.97 0.41
N GLN A 54 5.08 14.44 -0.18
CA GLN A 54 4.95 15.81 -0.68
C GLN A 54 5.06 16.84 0.45
N ALA A 55 4.44 16.60 1.61
CA ALA A 55 4.57 17.48 2.77
C ALA A 55 6.02 17.48 3.32
N ALA A 56 6.72 16.35 3.28
CA ALA A 56 8.13 16.28 3.66
C ALA A 56 9.05 16.97 2.65
N ALA A 57 8.70 16.98 1.37
CA ALA A 57 9.45 17.66 0.31
C ALA A 57 9.20 19.18 0.27
N ASP A 58 7.98 19.62 0.57
CA ASP A 58 7.59 21.04 0.68
C ASP A 58 8.04 21.67 2.01
N ALA A 59 8.32 20.85 3.02
CA ALA A 59 9.09 21.27 4.18
C ALA A 59 10.58 21.40 3.79
N ALA A 60 10.98 22.59 3.32
CA ALA A 60 12.39 22.95 3.11
C ALA A 60 13.27 22.48 4.29
N PRO A 61 14.54 22.06 4.06
CA PRO A 61 15.39 21.46 5.08
C PRO A 61 15.84 22.51 6.10
N GLY A 62 14.98 22.80 7.06
CA GLY A 62 15.35 23.42 8.32
C GLY A 62 15.86 22.33 9.26
N VAL A 63 17.00 21.70 8.94
CA VAL A 63 17.73 20.95 9.96
C VAL A 63 18.27 22.00 10.95
N PRO A 64 17.78 22.11 12.21
CA PRO A 64 18.54 22.84 13.19
C PRO A 64 19.84 22.05 13.35
N ARG A 65 20.95 22.64 12.89
CA ARG A 65 22.27 22.08 13.13
C ARG A 65 22.39 21.96 14.65
N ALA A 66 22.35 20.74 15.16
CA ALA A 66 22.47 20.46 16.58
C ALA A 66 23.65 21.28 17.11
N ALA A 67 23.35 22.22 18.01
CA ALA A 67 24.33 23.15 18.55
C ALA A 67 25.41 22.32 19.25
N THR A 68 26.61 22.28 18.68
CA THR A 68 27.81 21.67 19.29
C THR A 68 28.36 22.55 20.42
N ASP A 69 27.51 23.22 21.19
CA ASP A 69 27.88 24.11 22.29
C ASP A 69 27.88 23.35 23.63
N LEU A 70 28.56 22.20 23.69
CA LEU A 70 28.74 21.45 24.94
C LEU A 70 30.07 20.66 25.00
N ALA A 71 31.05 21.00 24.16
CA ALA A 71 32.33 20.28 24.08
C ALA A 71 33.57 21.13 24.39
N SER A 72 33.40 22.28 25.05
CA SER A 72 34.51 23.11 25.56
C SER A 72 34.23 23.57 26.98
N SER A 73 34.52 22.72 27.96
CA SER A 73 34.71 23.07 29.38
C SER A 73 36.03 22.48 29.85
#